data_AF-A0A4P5TX55-F1
#
_entry.id   AF-A0A4P5TX55-F1
#
_cell.length_a   1.000
_cell.length_b   1.000
_cell.length_c   1.000
_cell.angle_alpha   90.00
_cell.angle_beta   90.00
_cell.angle_gamma   90.00
#
_symmetry.space_group_name_H-M   'P 1'
#
loop_
_entity.id
_entity.type
_entity.pdbx_description
1 polymer ?
#
loop_
_entity_poly.entity_id
_entity_poly.type
_entity_poly.pdbx_seq_one_letter_code
_entity_poly.pdbx_strand_id
1 'polypeptide(L)'
;MITDQVIFRNNQWEGFDRLKAPGGDYQLLLVFAEKSLLTDASIHNKLRDHFPAAKIVASSTAGEITGSESLENAALVIALKMEHTAFKVVYQNIADAKDSYDLGISLAKALSKQDLSYVMIISDGHEVNGSDLLNGIKSEFGETLPMSGGMAGDGNLFSSTLVGMDGDIKNGHVALIGFYGDALRVSIDVQRGFNYFGPERKVTRSDKNILYDIDGINALELYKKYLGQYAAELPSSALLFPVAILNDNDEPLVRTILSINEADGSMVFAGNMPEGVAIRFMRSNLDQLIQKAEDASKKATGHLEDPDLMLVMNCVGRKIILGQRRAEEIEALSKSVSKETVIAGFYTYGEFSSWEKPEKTCDLHNQTVVVTALKEDKRVSSTHQ
;
A
#
# COMPACT_ATOMS: atom_id res chain seq x y z
N MET A 1 -12.96 13.41 -12.45
CA MET A 1 -13.05 11.93 -12.55
C MET A 1 -14.32 11.48 -11.88
N ILE A 2 -15.06 10.55 -12.47
CA ILE A 2 -16.20 9.92 -11.77
C ILE A 2 -15.70 8.67 -11.09
N THR A 3 -15.83 8.65 -9.76
CA THR A 3 -15.52 7.51 -8.90
C THR A 3 -16.79 7.01 -8.24
N ASP A 4 -17.00 5.69 -8.31
CA ASP A 4 -18.06 5.00 -7.58
C ASP A 4 -17.56 3.71 -6.95
N GLN A 5 -18.33 3.19 -5.99
CA GLN A 5 -18.01 1.95 -5.28
C GLN A 5 -19.14 0.94 -5.43
N VAL A 6 -18.74 -0.32 -5.60
CA VAL A 6 -19.63 -1.47 -5.51
C VAL A 6 -19.02 -2.44 -4.50
N ILE A 7 -19.84 -2.99 -3.60
CA ILE A 7 -19.37 -3.86 -2.52
C ILE A 7 -20.12 -5.19 -2.62
N PHE A 8 -19.38 -6.29 -2.57
CA PHE A 8 -19.92 -7.61 -2.31
C PHE A 8 -19.67 -7.98 -0.85
N ARG A 9 -20.72 -8.20 -0.07
CA ARG A 9 -20.65 -8.70 1.31
C ARG A 9 -21.93 -9.47 1.64
N ASN A 10 -21.87 -10.40 2.59
CA ASN A 10 -23.03 -11.21 2.98
C ASN A 10 -23.74 -11.88 1.79
N ASN A 11 -22.97 -12.32 0.79
CA ASN A 11 -23.47 -12.91 -0.47
C ASN A 11 -24.38 -11.99 -1.30
N GLN A 12 -24.26 -10.67 -1.14
CA GLN A 12 -25.07 -9.69 -1.86
C GLN A 12 -24.19 -8.56 -2.39
N TRP A 13 -24.58 -8.03 -3.55
CA TRP A 13 -23.99 -6.85 -4.16
C TRP A 13 -24.75 -5.60 -3.73
N GLU A 14 -24.01 -4.58 -3.35
CA GLU A 14 -24.50 -3.25 -2.97
C GLU A 14 -23.84 -2.19 -3.87
N GLY A 15 -24.60 -1.19 -4.34
CA GLY A 15 -24.05 0.02 -4.98
C GLY A 15 -24.17 0.10 -6.51
N PHE A 16 -24.51 -0.99 -7.20
CA PHE A 16 -24.76 -0.95 -8.67
C PHE A 16 -25.89 0.02 -9.06
N ASP A 17 -26.89 0.16 -8.20
CA ASP A 17 -28.02 1.08 -8.35
C ASP A 17 -27.67 2.56 -8.11
N ARG A 18 -26.46 2.83 -7.59
CA ARG A 18 -25.98 4.17 -7.20
C ARG A 18 -24.88 4.71 -8.10
N LEU A 19 -24.51 3.99 -9.16
CA LEU A 19 -23.49 4.44 -10.12
C LEU A 19 -23.89 5.78 -10.75
N LYS A 20 -22.95 6.73 -10.80
CA LYS A 20 -23.18 8.07 -11.37
C LYS A 20 -23.16 8.07 -12.90
N ALA A 21 -22.66 7.01 -13.53
CA ALA A 21 -22.62 6.82 -14.97
C ALA A 21 -23.05 5.39 -15.36
N PRO A 22 -23.43 5.13 -16.62
CA PRO A 22 -23.61 3.77 -17.11
C PRO A 22 -22.36 2.93 -16.89
N GLY A 23 -22.52 1.65 -16.51
CA GLY A 23 -21.39 0.75 -16.25
C GLY A 23 -20.38 0.62 -17.41
N GLY A 24 -20.85 0.75 -18.66
CA GLY A 24 -19.99 0.76 -19.85
C GLY A 24 -19.07 1.97 -20.00
N ASP A 25 -19.25 3.02 -19.19
CA ASP A 25 -18.42 4.23 -19.25
C ASP A 25 -17.17 4.15 -18.38
N TYR A 26 -17.15 3.27 -17.36
CA TYR A 26 -15.99 3.11 -16.48
C TYR A 26 -14.90 2.34 -17.20
N GLN A 27 -13.65 2.81 -17.11
CA GLN A 27 -12.53 2.24 -17.86
C GLN A 27 -11.55 1.47 -16.97
N LEU A 28 -11.56 1.69 -15.67
CA LEU A 28 -10.69 1.00 -14.71
C LEU A 28 -11.48 0.58 -13.48
N LEU A 29 -11.38 -0.69 -13.10
CA LEU A 29 -11.82 -1.20 -11.81
C LEU A 29 -10.59 -1.57 -10.97
N LEU A 30 -10.55 -1.06 -9.73
CA LEU A 30 -9.68 -1.59 -8.69
C LEU A 30 -10.51 -2.49 -7.79
N VAL A 31 -10.17 -3.79 -7.73
CA VAL A 31 -10.90 -4.80 -6.97
C VAL A 31 -10.03 -5.25 -5.81
N PHE A 32 -10.45 -4.91 -4.60
CA PHE A 32 -9.82 -5.31 -3.36
C PHE A 32 -10.74 -6.28 -2.63
N ALA A 33 -10.31 -7.52 -2.44
CA ALA A 33 -11.17 -8.51 -1.82
C ALA A 33 -10.43 -9.46 -0.89
N GLU A 34 -11.19 -10.08 0.01
CA GLU A 34 -10.76 -11.30 0.67
C GLU A 34 -10.37 -12.34 -0.40
N LYS A 35 -9.29 -13.08 -0.13
CA LYS A 35 -8.62 -13.94 -1.11
C LYS A 35 -9.56 -14.98 -1.74
N SER A 36 -10.42 -15.63 -0.97
CA SER A 36 -11.36 -16.62 -1.48
C SER A 36 -12.39 -15.99 -2.42
N LEU A 37 -12.92 -14.82 -2.07
CA LEU A 37 -13.83 -14.05 -2.93
C LEU A 37 -13.15 -13.57 -4.21
N LEU A 38 -11.87 -13.19 -4.14
CA LEU A 38 -11.11 -12.79 -5.32
C LEU A 38 -10.94 -13.94 -6.33
N THR A 39 -10.99 -15.20 -5.89
CA THR A 39 -10.95 -16.36 -6.79
C THR A 39 -12.31 -16.86 -7.26
N ASP A 40 -13.40 -16.27 -6.77
CA ASP A 40 -14.76 -16.64 -7.17
C ASP A 40 -15.09 -16.09 -8.57
N ALA A 41 -15.24 -17.00 -9.54
CA ALA A 41 -15.59 -16.64 -10.92
C ALA A 41 -16.92 -15.88 -11.03
N SER A 42 -17.86 -16.08 -10.11
CA SER A 42 -19.15 -15.37 -10.12
C SER A 42 -18.97 -13.87 -9.86
N ILE A 43 -18.01 -13.49 -9.02
CA ILE A 43 -17.66 -12.09 -8.76
C ILE A 43 -17.11 -11.45 -10.03
N HIS A 44 -16.14 -12.10 -10.67
CA HIS A 44 -15.53 -11.59 -11.90
C HIS A 44 -16.51 -11.50 -13.06
N ASN A 45 -17.33 -12.52 -13.27
CA ASN A 45 -18.33 -12.52 -14.33
C ASN A 45 -19.33 -11.38 -14.13
N LYS A 46 -19.80 -11.16 -12.90
CA LYS A 46 -20.71 -10.06 -12.59
C LYS A 46 -20.10 -8.69 -12.90
N LEU A 47 -18.82 -8.49 -12.58
CA LEU A 47 -18.10 -7.24 -12.85
C LEU A 47 -17.89 -7.02 -14.34
N ARG A 48 -17.49 -8.05 -15.10
CA ARG A 48 -17.32 -7.94 -16.56
C ARG A 48 -18.63 -7.65 -17.28
N ASP A 49 -19.72 -8.27 -16.84
CA ASP A 49 -21.05 -8.05 -17.43
C ASP A 49 -21.52 -6.61 -17.22
N HIS A 50 -21.24 -6.03 -16.04
CA HIS A 50 -21.69 -4.68 -15.70
C HIS A 50 -20.75 -3.58 -16.20
N PHE A 51 -19.44 -3.84 -16.24
CA PHE A 51 -18.39 -2.91 -16.64
C PHE A 51 -17.61 -3.44 -17.86
N PRO A 52 -18.26 -3.61 -19.03
CA PRO A 52 -17.67 -4.32 -20.17
C PRO A 52 -16.46 -3.62 -20.82
N ALA A 53 -16.29 -2.31 -20.58
CA ALA A 53 -15.17 -1.53 -21.10
C ALA A 53 -13.98 -1.44 -20.13
N ALA A 54 -14.16 -1.89 -18.88
CA ALA A 54 -13.18 -1.65 -17.84
C ALA A 54 -12.04 -2.67 -17.86
N LYS A 55 -10.82 -2.16 -17.69
CA LYS A 55 -9.68 -2.98 -17.24
C LYS A 55 -9.84 -3.27 -15.75
N ILE A 56 -9.67 -4.53 -15.36
CA ILE A 56 -9.82 -4.94 -13.96
C ILE A 56 -8.43 -5.22 -13.39
N VAL A 57 -8.03 -4.47 -12.35
CA VAL A 57 -6.86 -4.77 -11.54
C VAL A 57 -7.33 -5.22 -10.16
N ALA A 58 -6.88 -6.38 -9.74
CA ALA A 58 -7.37 -7.09 -8.56
C ALA A 58 -6.24 -7.34 -7.56
N SER A 59 -6.53 -7.28 -6.26
CA SER A 59 -5.62 -7.67 -5.19
C SER A 59 -6.36 -8.36 -4.06
N SER A 60 -5.76 -9.41 -3.51
CA SER A 60 -6.18 -9.92 -2.21
C SER A 60 -5.76 -8.97 -1.11
N THR A 61 -6.48 -8.95 0.00
CA THR A 61 -6.31 -7.95 1.06
C THR A 61 -6.20 -8.58 2.45
N ALA A 62 -5.86 -7.75 3.42
CA ALA A 62 -6.12 -8.04 4.83
C ALA A 62 -7.39 -7.34 5.35
N GLY A 63 -8.39 -7.14 4.50
CA GLY A 63 -9.63 -6.39 4.75
C GLY A 63 -9.72 -5.10 3.94
N GLU A 64 -10.94 -4.62 3.71
CA GLU A 64 -11.21 -3.46 2.85
C GLU A 64 -11.59 -2.23 3.68
N ILE A 65 -11.47 -1.05 3.08
CA ILE A 65 -11.81 0.25 3.69
C ILE A 65 -12.76 0.98 2.74
N THR A 66 -13.89 1.44 3.25
CA THR A 66 -14.87 2.22 2.48
C THR A 66 -15.54 3.26 3.36
N GLY A 67 -15.56 4.53 2.94
CA GLY A 67 -16.08 5.61 3.76
C GLY A 67 -15.41 5.66 5.14
N SER A 68 -16.21 5.58 6.20
CA SER A 68 -15.77 5.49 7.60
C SER A 68 -15.79 4.06 8.15
N GLU A 69 -15.86 3.04 7.29
CA GLU A 69 -15.97 1.63 7.67
C GLU A 69 -14.77 0.82 7.20
N SER A 70 -14.41 -0.21 7.97
CA SER A 70 -13.54 -1.28 7.51
C SER A 70 -14.31 -2.59 7.46
N LEU A 71 -14.21 -3.25 6.32
CA LEU A 71 -14.89 -4.49 6.00
C LEU A 71 -13.99 -5.71 6.21
N GLU A 72 -14.65 -6.86 6.36
CA GLU A 72 -14.04 -8.18 6.40
C GLU A 72 -14.88 -9.09 5.51
N ASN A 73 -14.27 -10.12 4.92
CA ASN A 73 -14.97 -11.11 4.07
C ASN A 73 -15.80 -10.44 2.97
N ALA A 74 -15.25 -9.41 2.34
CA ALA A 74 -15.91 -8.62 1.32
C ALA A 74 -15.06 -8.49 0.06
N ALA A 75 -15.68 -8.04 -1.02
CA ALA A 75 -14.99 -7.49 -2.18
C ALA A 75 -15.44 -6.05 -2.38
N LEU A 76 -14.49 -5.12 -2.30
CA LEU A 76 -14.67 -3.71 -2.62
C LEU A 76 -14.18 -3.46 -4.05
N VAL A 77 -15.04 -2.85 -4.86
CA VAL A 77 -14.74 -2.44 -6.22
C VAL A 77 -14.78 -0.93 -6.29
N ILE A 78 -13.70 -0.32 -6.72
CA ILE A 78 -13.61 1.10 -7.05
C ILE A 78 -13.69 1.22 -8.57
N ALA A 79 -14.77 1.80 -9.07
CA ALA A 79 -14.99 2.02 -10.49
C ALA A 79 -14.60 3.45 -10.88
N LEU A 80 -13.67 3.58 -11.83
CA LEU A 80 -13.11 4.85 -12.27
C LEU A 80 -13.47 5.13 -13.73
N LYS A 81 -14.08 6.29 -13.96
CA LYS A 81 -14.25 6.90 -15.27
C LYS A 81 -13.43 8.19 -15.30
N MET A 82 -12.39 8.18 -16.12
CA MET A 82 -11.55 9.33 -16.44
C MET A 82 -12.08 10.02 -17.71
N GLU A 83 -12.07 11.34 -17.71
CA GLU A 83 -12.49 12.16 -18.86
C GLU A 83 -11.31 12.61 -19.72
N HIS A 84 -10.16 12.86 -19.10
CA HIS A 84 -9.01 13.52 -19.71
C HIS A 84 -7.68 12.85 -19.38
N THR A 85 -7.63 12.00 -18.35
CA THR A 85 -6.46 11.21 -17.99
C THR A 85 -6.44 9.90 -18.74
N ALA A 86 -5.37 9.65 -19.49
CA ALA A 86 -5.09 8.34 -20.05
C ALA A 86 -4.36 7.48 -19.02
N PHE A 87 -4.52 6.16 -19.10
CA PHE A 87 -3.80 5.21 -18.24
C PHE A 87 -3.35 3.97 -19.01
N LYS A 88 -2.35 3.29 -18.48
CA LYS A 88 -1.88 1.99 -18.97
C LYS A 88 -1.60 1.06 -17.80
N VAL A 89 -2.10 -0.16 -17.88
CA VAL A 89 -1.80 -1.23 -16.93
C VAL A 89 -0.73 -2.14 -17.52
N VAL A 90 0.29 -2.47 -16.73
CA VAL A 90 1.28 -3.51 -17.01
C VAL A 90 1.20 -4.53 -15.89
N TYR A 91 1.22 -5.82 -16.25
CA TYR A 91 1.06 -6.94 -15.34
C TYR A 91 2.07 -8.04 -15.70
N GLN A 92 2.92 -8.43 -14.75
CA GLN A 92 3.96 -9.45 -14.95
C GLN A 92 4.15 -10.31 -13.69
N ASN A 93 4.69 -11.52 -13.86
CA ASN A 93 4.98 -12.45 -12.77
C ASN A 93 6.47 -12.49 -12.42
N ILE A 94 6.79 -12.67 -11.14
CA ILE A 94 8.15 -12.86 -10.64
C ILE A 94 8.84 -14.11 -11.21
N ALA A 95 8.10 -15.17 -11.54
CA ALA A 95 8.63 -16.38 -12.14
C ALA A 95 9.20 -16.16 -13.56
N ASP A 96 8.79 -15.08 -14.22
CA ASP A 96 9.31 -14.68 -15.55
C ASP A 96 10.52 -13.73 -15.44
N ALA A 97 10.95 -13.39 -14.22
CA ALA A 97 12.09 -12.53 -13.94
C ALA A 97 13.16 -13.29 -13.13
N LYS A 98 14.39 -12.77 -13.13
CA LYS A 98 15.48 -13.34 -12.34
C LYS A 98 15.28 -13.11 -10.85
N ASP A 99 14.83 -11.92 -10.48
CA ASP A 99 14.52 -11.49 -9.13
C ASP A 99 13.56 -10.28 -9.16
N SER A 100 13.17 -9.78 -7.97
CA SER A 100 12.21 -8.69 -7.86
C SER A 100 12.74 -7.37 -8.45
N TYR A 101 14.06 -7.14 -8.43
CA TYR A 101 14.66 -5.94 -9.02
C TYR A 101 14.52 -5.95 -10.55
N ASP A 102 14.86 -7.07 -11.17
CA ASP A 102 14.71 -7.25 -12.62
C ASP A 102 13.23 -7.21 -13.06
N LEU A 103 12.32 -7.75 -12.24
CA LEU A 103 10.87 -7.60 -12.45
C LEU A 103 10.47 -6.11 -12.45
N GLY A 104 10.96 -5.33 -11.48
CA GLY A 104 10.69 -3.89 -11.39
C GLY A 104 11.16 -3.12 -12.62
N ILE A 105 12.35 -3.42 -13.13
CA ILE A 105 12.88 -2.85 -14.38
C ILE A 105 11.97 -3.20 -15.56
N SER A 106 11.61 -4.48 -15.70
CA SER A 106 10.79 -4.97 -16.81
C SER A 106 9.41 -4.30 -16.85
N LEU A 107 8.75 -4.22 -15.69
CA LEU A 107 7.46 -3.53 -15.53
C LEU A 107 7.56 -2.05 -15.90
N ALA A 108 8.57 -1.35 -15.38
CA ALA A 108 8.75 0.07 -15.61
C ALA A 108 9.05 0.39 -17.10
N LYS A 109 9.87 -0.43 -17.77
CA LYS A 109 10.14 -0.30 -19.21
C LYS A 109 8.92 -0.51 -20.09
N ALA A 110 7.94 -1.28 -19.63
CA ALA A 110 6.71 -1.50 -20.37
C ALA A 110 5.75 -0.29 -20.32
N LEU A 111 5.97 0.67 -19.42
CA LEU A 111 5.28 1.96 -19.41
C LEU A 111 6.06 2.99 -20.23
N SER A 112 5.35 3.81 -21.00
CA SER A 112 5.97 5.00 -21.61
C SER A 112 6.33 5.98 -20.49
N LYS A 113 7.52 6.59 -20.58
CA LYS A 113 7.94 7.69 -19.68
C LYS A 113 7.39 9.04 -20.14
N GLN A 114 7.03 9.17 -21.41
CA GLN A 114 6.47 10.40 -21.94
C GLN A 114 5.10 10.67 -21.32
N ASP A 115 4.93 11.88 -20.77
CA ASP A 115 3.73 12.38 -20.10
C ASP A 115 3.26 11.53 -18.90
N LEU A 116 4.08 10.62 -18.39
CA LEU A 116 3.76 9.83 -17.20
C LEU A 116 3.78 10.73 -15.95
N SER A 117 2.66 10.83 -15.26
CA SER A 117 2.49 11.76 -14.13
C SER A 117 2.35 11.08 -12.78
N TYR A 118 1.88 9.84 -12.74
CA TYR A 118 1.72 9.06 -11.52
C TYR A 118 1.71 7.56 -11.83
N VAL A 119 2.27 6.74 -10.92
CA VAL A 119 2.18 5.27 -11.01
C VAL A 119 1.60 4.69 -9.72
N MET A 120 0.53 3.92 -9.87
CA MET A 120 0.02 3.08 -8.78
C MET A 120 0.65 1.69 -8.85
N ILE A 121 1.10 1.17 -7.71
CA ILE A 121 1.77 -0.13 -7.60
C ILE A 121 0.90 -1.09 -6.78
N ILE A 122 0.54 -2.24 -7.35
CA ILE A 122 -0.11 -3.34 -6.64
C ILE A 122 0.78 -4.57 -6.79
N SER A 123 1.39 -5.02 -5.71
CA SER A 123 2.35 -6.12 -5.71
C SER A 123 1.84 -7.31 -4.92
N ASP A 124 2.21 -8.52 -5.32
CA ASP A 124 2.17 -9.66 -4.44
C ASP A 124 2.94 -9.34 -3.14
N GLY A 125 2.36 -9.74 -2.00
CA GLY A 125 2.87 -9.45 -0.66
C GLY A 125 3.70 -10.57 -0.04
N HIS A 126 3.89 -11.68 -0.73
CA HIS A 126 4.54 -12.88 -0.21
C HIS A 126 5.75 -13.32 -1.04
N GLU A 127 5.59 -13.47 -2.35
CA GLU A 127 6.63 -13.99 -3.27
C GLU A 127 7.57 -12.89 -3.80
N VAL A 128 7.16 -11.63 -3.72
CA VAL A 128 7.92 -10.48 -4.26
C VAL A 128 8.59 -9.70 -3.13
N ASN A 129 9.90 -9.47 -3.23
CA ASN A 129 10.59 -8.53 -2.36
C ASN A 129 10.26 -7.09 -2.81
N GLY A 130 9.39 -6.41 -2.06
CA GLY A 130 8.92 -5.06 -2.39
C GLY A 130 10.02 -3.98 -2.39
N SER A 131 11.10 -4.15 -1.60
CA SER A 131 12.22 -3.21 -1.61
C SER A 131 13.02 -3.31 -2.92
N ASP A 132 13.34 -4.54 -3.33
CA ASP A 132 14.06 -4.80 -4.59
C ASP A 132 13.19 -4.40 -5.81
N LEU A 133 11.90 -4.74 -5.80
CA LEU A 133 10.93 -4.34 -6.81
C LEU A 133 10.93 -2.82 -7.03
N LEU A 134 10.78 -2.06 -5.94
CA LEU A 134 10.72 -0.61 -6.01
C LEU A 134 12.03 -0.01 -6.51
N ASN A 135 13.18 -0.53 -6.07
CA ASN A 135 14.48 -0.10 -6.57
C ASN A 135 14.62 -0.34 -8.08
N GLY A 136 14.10 -1.46 -8.59
CA GLY A 136 14.04 -1.75 -10.02
C GLY A 136 13.20 -0.72 -10.78
N ILE A 137 12.00 -0.43 -10.28
CA ILE A 137 11.10 0.58 -10.86
C ILE A 137 11.74 1.97 -10.88
N LYS A 138 12.33 2.40 -9.75
CA LYS A 138 12.98 3.71 -9.60
C LYS A 138 14.21 3.86 -10.48
N SER A 139 14.95 2.79 -10.74
CA SER A 139 16.09 2.83 -11.67
C SER A 139 15.68 3.27 -13.09
N GLU A 140 14.41 3.08 -13.45
CA GLU A 140 13.86 3.49 -14.74
C GLU A 140 13.16 4.84 -14.71
N PHE A 141 12.34 5.13 -13.70
CA PHE A 141 11.58 6.39 -13.64
C PHE A 141 12.33 7.54 -12.96
N GLY A 142 13.43 7.24 -12.26
CA GLY A 142 14.10 8.17 -11.37
C GLY A 142 13.37 8.31 -10.03
N GLU A 143 13.85 9.25 -9.22
CA GLU A 143 13.46 9.43 -7.81
C GLU A 143 12.39 10.51 -7.61
N THR A 144 11.74 11.02 -8.67
CA THR A 144 10.82 12.16 -8.54
C THR A 144 9.40 11.92 -9.04
N LEU A 145 9.17 10.81 -9.75
CA LEU A 145 7.84 10.43 -10.21
C LEU A 145 6.99 10.04 -9.01
N PRO A 146 5.81 10.68 -8.78
CA PRO A 146 4.91 10.27 -7.73
C PRO A 146 4.45 8.83 -7.92
N MET A 147 4.63 8.03 -6.88
CA MET A 147 4.20 6.64 -6.82
C MET A 147 3.60 6.34 -5.45
N SER A 148 2.51 5.59 -5.44
CA SER A 148 1.97 4.98 -4.23
C SER A 148 1.29 3.66 -4.55
N GLY A 149 1.00 2.87 -3.53
CA GLY A 149 0.58 1.50 -3.76
C GLY A 149 0.57 0.65 -2.52
N GLY A 150 0.23 -0.62 -2.70
CA GLY A 150 0.14 -1.58 -1.62
C GLY A 150 0.59 -2.96 -2.05
N MET A 151 1.16 -3.69 -1.11
CA MET A 151 1.38 -5.13 -1.24
C MET A 151 0.12 -5.86 -0.77
N ALA A 152 -0.34 -6.82 -1.58
CA ALA A 152 -1.48 -7.67 -1.33
C ALA A 152 -1.36 -8.40 0.02
N GLY A 153 -2.49 -8.80 0.59
CA GLY A 153 -2.54 -9.56 1.85
C GLY A 153 -3.48 -10.75 1.77
N ASP A 154 -3.44 -11.64 2.76
CA ASP A 154 -4.39 -12.75 2.95
C ASP A 154 -4.91 -12.78 4.39
N GLY A 155 -5.45 -11.65 4.84
CA GLY A 155 -5.83 -11.46 6.25
C GLY A 155 -4.61 -11.39 7.14
N ASN A 156 -4.62 -12.19 8.22
CA ASN A 156 -3.49 -12.32 9.15
C ASN A 156 -2.70 -13.62 8.93
N LEU A 157 -2.89 -14.29 7.78
CA LEU A 157 -2.32 -15.61 7.51
C LEU A 157 -0.87 -15.54 7.01
N PHE A 158 -0.50 -14.49 6.28
CA PHE A 158 0.83 -14.28 5.70
C PHE A 158 1.34 -15.48 4.88
N SER A 159 0.42 -16.18 4.21
CA SER A 159 0.70 -17.49 3.63
C SER A 159 0.84 -17.47 2.11
N SER A 160 0.01 -16.67 1.44
CA SER A 160 0.05 -16.50 -0.02
C SER A 160 -0.94 -15.42 -0.44
N THR A 161 -0.54 -14.54 -1.34
CA THR A 161 -1.36 -13.41 -1.79
C THR A 161 -1.69 -13.52 -3.27
N LEU A 162 -2.63 -12.72 -3.77
CA LEU A 162 -3.03 -12.74 -5.17
C LEU A 162 -3.07 -11.33 -5.73
N VAL A 163 -2.49 -11.15 -6.92
CA VAL A 163 -2.70 -9.95 -7.74
C VAL A 163 -3.20 -10.42 -9.10
N GLY A 164 -4.13 -9.67 -9.69
CA GLY A 164 -4.70 -10.05 -10.96
C GLY A 164 -5.00 -8.93 -11.93
N MET A 165 -5.11 -9.32 -13.20
CA MET A 165 -5.54 -8.46 -14.30
C MET A 165 -6.52 -9.20 -15.19
N ASP A 166 -7.70 -8.63 -15.43
CA ASP A 166 -8.75 -9.17 -16.32
C ASP A 166 -9.11 -10.65 -16.06
N GLY A 167 -8.98 -11.09 -14.81
CA GLY A 167 -9.29 -12.44 -14.32
C GLY A 167 -8.14 -13.44 -14.37
N ASP A 168 -6.96 -13.09 -14.87
CA ASP A 168 -5.75 -13.83 -14.51
C ASP A 168 -5.32 -13.37 -13.12
N ILE A 169 -5.48 -14.23 -12.11
CA ILE A 169 -5.29 -13.90 -10.68
C ILE A 169 -4.46 -15.01 -10.06
N LYS A 170 -3.22 -14.67 -9.69
CA LYS A 170 -2.22 -15.64 -9.25
C LYS A 170 -1.23 -15.00 -8.29
N ASN A 171 -0.51 -15.85 -7.58
CA ASN A 171 0.66 -15.49 -6.78
C ASN A 171 1.76 -14.87 -7.65
N GLY A 172 2.63 -14.09 -7.02
CA GLY A 172 3.88 -13.60 -7.61
C GLY A 172 3.72 -12.52 -8.66
N HIS A 173 2.50 -12.04 -8.90
CA HIS A 173 2.25 -10.98 -9.88
C HIS A 173 2.34 -9.59 -9.29
N VAL A 174 2.69 -8.64 -10.15
CA VAL A 174 2.70 -7.21 -9.87
C VAL A 174 1.98 -6.49 -11.01
N ALA A 175 1.12 -5.55 -10.65
CA ALA A 175 0.48 -4.62 -11.57
C ALA A 175 1.01 -3.20 -11.35
N LEU A 176 1.47 -2.55 -12.41
CA LEU A 176 1.70 -1.11 -12.45
C LEU A 176 0.60 -0.43 -13.26
N ILE A 177 0.02 0.64 -12.72
CA ILE A 177 -0.94 1.48 -13.43
C ILE A 177 -0.30 2.84 -13.61
N GLY A 178 0.18 3.13 -14.83
CA GLY A 178 0.71 4.44 -15.19
C GLY A 178 -0.42 5.37 -15.65
N PHE A 179 -0.49 6.56 -15.07
CA PHE A 179 -1.42 7.63 -15.45
C PHE A 179 -0.67 8.74 -16.19
N TYR A 180 -1.31 9.31 -17.20
CA TYR A 180 -0.67 10.17 -18.18
C TYR A 180 -1.35 11.54 -18.30
N GLY A 181 -0.54 12.56 -18.55
CA GLY A 181 -0.97 13.96 -18.70
C GLY A 181 -1.00 14.73 -17.39
N ASP A 182 -1.45 15.98 -17.47
CA ASP A 182 -1.49 16.96 -16.39
C ASP A 182 -2.88 17.12 -15.73
N ALA A 183 -3.91 16.51 -16.32
CA ALA A 183 -5.29 16.57 -15.81
C ALA A 183 -5.46 15.84 -14.47
N LEU A 184 -4.67 14.79 -14.21
CA LEU A 184 -4.72 14.08 -12.93
C LEU A 184 -3.84 14.80 -11.91
N ARG A 185 -4.49 15.34 -10.88
CA ARG A 185 -3.84 15.89 -9.69
C ARG A 185 -3.73 14.79 -8.65
N VAL A 186 -2.51 14.58 -8.16
CA VAL A 186 -2.18 13.56 -7.16
C VAL A 186 -1.49 14.22 -5.98
N SER A 187 -1.96 13.90 -4.79
CA SER A 187 -1.34 14.28 -3.52
C SER A 187 -1.24 13.04 -2.64
N ILE A 188 -0.07 12.82 -2.04
CA ILE A 188 0.26 11.61 -1.28
C ILE A 188 0.83 12.04 0.05
N ASP A 189 0.34 11.43 1.14
CA ASP A 189 1.00 11.53 2.43
C ASP A 189 1.10 10.15 3.10
N VAL A 190 2.17 9.99 3.88
CA VAL A 190 2.45 8.79 4.66
C VAL A 190 2.69 9.18 6.11
N GLN A 191 1.94 8.56 7.03
CA GLN A 191 2.12 8.82 8.46
C GLN A 191 2.42 7.57 9.26
N ARG A 192 3.17 7.82 10.35
CA ARG A 192 3.64 6.83 11.30
C ARG A 192 3.20 7.24 12.69
N GLY A 193 2.79 6.29 13.53
CA GLY A 193 2.43 6.58 14.92
C GLY A 193 3.44 6.10 15.96
N PHE A 194 4.70 5.91 15.62
CA PHE A 194 5.68 5.24 16.49
C PHE A 194 6.73 6.22 17.05
N ASN A 195 7.13 5.99 18.30
CA ASN A 195 8.20 6.74 18.98
C ASN A 195 9.42 5.85 19.20
N TYR A 196 10.60 6.43 19.15
CA TYR A 196 11.84 5.73 19.46
C TYR A 196 11.96 5.33 20.93
N PHE A 197 12.65 4.22 21.19
CA PHE A 197 13.15 3.87 22.51
C PHE A 197 14.51 3.16 22.40
N GLY A 198 15.27 3.18 23.50
CA GLY A 198 16.63 2.65 23.52
C GLY A 198 17.65 3.54 22.78
N PRO A 199 18.93 3.12 22.75
CA PRO A 199 19.98 3.80 22.01
C PRO A 199 19.90 3.49 20.51
N GLU A 200 20.59 4.30 19.71
CA GLU A 200 20.91 3.97 18.33
C GLU A 200 21.84 2.76 18.27
N ARG A 201 21.68 1.95 17.24
CA ARG A 201 22.38 0.69 17.00
C ARG A 201 22.78 0.60 15.53
N LYS A 202 23.79 -0.18 15.20
CA LYS A 202 24.25 -0.36 13.81
C LYS A 202 23.97 -1.77 13.31
N VAL A 203 23.38 -1.89 12.13
CA VAL A 203 23.31 -3.18 11.43
C VAL A 203 24.72 -3.57 10.98
N THR A 204 25.21 -4.72 11.45
CA THR A 204 26.56 -5.19 11.13
C THR A 204 26.57 -6.40 10.22
N ARG A 205 25.47 -7.15 10.13
CA ARG A 205 25.33 -8.26 9.17
C ARG A 205 23.88 -8.52 8.80
N SER A 206 23.59 -8.52 7.51
CA SER A 206 22.26 -8.84 6.96
C SER A 206 22.34 -9.38 5.53
N ASP A 207 21.33 -10.12 5.13
CA ASP A 207 21.10 -10.51 3.73
C ASP A 207 19.69 -10.10 3.34
N LYS A 208 19.59 -9.10 2.45
CA LYS A 208 18.32 -8.45 2.07
C LYS A 208 17.48 -8.06 3.29
N ASN A 209 16.41 -8.79 3.59
CA ASN A 209 15.48 -8.55 4.69
C ASN A 209 15.74 -9.43 5.91
N ILE A 210 16.80 -10.24 5.91
CA ILE A 210 17.19 -11.11 7.01
C ILE A 210 18.33 -10.43 7.78
N LEU A 211 18.07 -10.12 9.05
CA LEU A 211 19.04 -9.48 9.94
C LEU A 211 19.67 -10.52 10.87
N TYR A 212 21.00 -10.60 10.87
CA TYR A 212 21.76 -11.52 11.71
C TYR A 212 22.38 -10.81 12.92
N ASP A 213 23.09 -9.71 12.68
CA ASP A 213 23.87 -9.05 13.72
C ASP A 213 23.62 -7.54 13.80
N ILE A 214 23.52 -7.05 15.04
CA ILE A 214 23.45 -5.63 15.41
C ILE A 214 24.63 -5.34 16.34
N ASP A 215 25.42 -4.31 16.08
CA ASP A 215 26.63 -3.96 16.85
C ASP A 215 27.62 -5.13 17.00
N GLY A 216 27.68 -6.04 16.03
CA GLY A 216 28.54 -7.22 16.06
C GLY A 216 28.08 -8.33 17.02
N ILE A 217 26.85 -8.25 17.54
CA ILE A 217 26.23 -9.30 18.37
C ILE A 217 24.93 -9.78 17.74
N ASN A 218 24.44 -10.94 18.17
CA ASN A 218 23.23 -11.54 17.64
C ASN A 218 22.01 -10.61 17.77
N ALA A 219 21.33 -10.39 16.65
CA ALA A 219 20.23 -9.43 16.57
C ALA A 219 18.99 -9.89 17.36
N LEU A 220 18.62 -11.17 17.30
CA LEU A 220 17.45 -11.70 18.00
C LEU A 220 17.64 -11.69 19.52
N GLU A 221 18.82 -12.09 20.01
CA GLU A 221 19.14 -12.04 21.44
C GLU A 221 19.08 -10.62 22.00
N LEU A 222 19.67 -9.66 21.27
CA LEU A 222 19.60 -8.25 21.62
C LEU A 222 18.15 -7.77 21.65
N TYR A 223 17.36 -8.10 20.63
CA TYR A 223 15.96 -7.71 20.53
C TYR A 223 15.13 -8.26 21.70
N LYS A 224 15.27 -9.55 22.03
CA LYS A 224 14.60 -10.18 23.19
C LYS A 224 14.91 -9.47 24.50
N LYS A 225 16.16 -9.03 24.68
CA LYS A 225 16.57 -8.25 25.87
C LYS A 225 15.81 -6.92 25.97
N TYR A 226 15.55 -6.24 24.85
CA TYR A 226 14.76 -5.01 24.84
C TYR A 226 13.27 -5.25 25.07
N LEU A 227 12.72 -6.35 24.54
CA LEU A 227 11.32 -6.71 24.70
C LEU A 227 10.97 -7.19 26.11
N GLY A 228 11.94 -7.76 26.85
CA GLY A 228 11.72 -8.28 28.19
C GLY A 228 10.62 -9.35 28.18
N GLN A 229 9.53 -9.12 28.92
CA GLN A 229 8.42 -10.08 29.00
C GLN A 229 7.74 -10.37 27.64
N TYR A 230 7.76 -9.42 26.71
CA TYR A 230 7.16 -9.59 25.38
C TYR A 230 7.92 -10.58 24.50
N ALA A 231 9.16 -10.92 24.86
CA ALA A 231 9.97 -11.88 24.11
C ALA A 231 9.34 -13.29 24.05
N ALA A 232 8.51 -13.65 25.05
CA ALA A 232 7.84 -14.95 25.10
C ALA A 232 6.72 -15.12 24.05
N GLU A 233 6.26 -14.01 23.47
CA GLU A 233 5.15 -13.98 22.49
C GLU A 233 5.65 -13.71 21.05
N LEU A 234 6.96 -13.83 20.82
CA LEU A 234 7.52 -13.67 19.49
C LEU A 234 7.08 -14.82 18.55
N PRO A 235 6.86 -14.53 17.26
CA PRO A 235 7.06 -13.24 16.59
C PRO A 235 5.90 -12.25 16.74
N SER A 236 4.72 -12.66 17.22
CA SER A 236 3.50 -11.83 17.26
C SER A 236 3.66 -10.51 18.00
N SER A 237 4.35 -10.51 19.14
CA SER A 237 4.61 -9.29 19.92
C SER A 237 5.52 -8.28 19.22
N ALA A 238 6.28 -8.70 18.20
CA ALA A 238 7.18 -7.82 17.46
C ALA A 238 6.45 -6.73 16.68
N LEU A 239 5.16 -6.92 16.36
CA LEU A 239 4.31 -5.88 15.75
C LEU A 239 4.25 -4.62 16.61
N LEU A 240 4.31 -4.76 17.94
CA LEU A 240 4.30 -3.63 18.88
C LEU A 240 5.63 -2.87 18.91
N PHE A 241 6.72 -3.51 18.44
CA PHE A 241 8.08 -3.03 18.58
C PHE A 241 8.87 -3.05 17.25
N PRO A 242 8.42 -2.31 16.21
CA PRO A 242 9.13 -2.28 14.94
C PRO A 242 10.47 -1.56 15.05
N VAL A 243 11.27 -1.65 13.98
CA VAL A 243 12.60 -1.03 13.89
C VAL A 243 12.54 0.15 12.92
N ALA A 244 13.06 1.30 13.32
CA ALA A 244 13.36 2.40 12.41
C ALA A 244 14.77 2.23 11.85
N ILE A 245 14.90 2.31 10.53
CA ILE A 245 16.14 2.64 9.84
C ILE A 245 16.23 4.17 9.81
N LEU A 246 17.27 4.70 10.43
CA LEU A 246 17.52 6.14 10.52
C LEU A 246 18.16 6.64 9.23
N ASN A 247 17.76 7.82 8.79
CA ASN A 247 18.32 8.53 7.66
C ASN A 247 18.55 10.01 8.03
N ASP A 248 19.26 10.73 7.16
CA ASP A 248 19.64 12.12 7.41
C ASP A 248 18.46 13.11 7.37
N ASN A 249 17.28 12.68 6.93
CA ASN A 249 16.12 13.52 6.65
C ASN A 249 15.07 13.56 7.78
N ASP A 250 15.42 13.13 8.99
CA ASP A 250 14.53 13.03 10.18
C ASP A 250 13.27 12.16 9.97
N GLU A 251 13.20 11.40 8.88
CA GLU A 251 12.02 10.60 8.50
C GLU A 251 12.41 9.13 8.34
N PRO A 252 12.35 8.32 9.41
CA PRO A 252 12.87 6.95 9.39
C PRO A 252 12.05 6.03 8.49
N LEU A 253 12.69 5.02 7.91
CA LEU A 253 11.97 3.89 7.31
C LEU A 253 11.65 2.86 8.39
N VAL A 254 10.37 2.56 8.58
CA VAL A 254 9.94 1.57 9.58
C VAL A 254 9.91 0.17 8.96
N ARG A 255 10.42 -0.80 9.72
CA ARG A 255 10.51 -2.20 9.33
C ARG A 255 9.84 -3.08 10.37
N THR A 256 8.85 -3.84 9.91
CA THR A 256 8.14 -4.82 10.74
C THR A 256 8.88 -6.15 10.71
N ILE A 257 8.99 -6.81 11.86
CA ILE A 257 9.49 -8.18 11.96
C ILE A 257 8.35 -9.12 11.58
N LEU A 258 8.56 -9.98 10.58
CA LEU A 258 7.60 -10.97 10.12
C LEU A 258 7.79 -12.32 10.81
N SER A 259 9.05 -12.73 11.00
CA SER A 259 9.39 -14.00 11.63
C SER A 259 10.77 -13.94 12.29
N ILE A 260 11.04 -14.92 13.15
CA ILE A 260 12.32 -15.08 13.84
C ILE A 260 12.81 -16.52 13.65
N ASN A 261 14.11 -16.71 13.69
CA ASN A 261 14.73 -18.03 13.69
C ASN A 261 15.60 -18.18 14.93
N GLU A 262 15.19 -19.07 15.84
CA GLU A 262 15.92 -19.33 17.09
C GLU A 262 17.25 -20.07 16.86
N ALA A 263 17.37 -20.84 15.76
CA ALA A 263 18.52 -21.69 15.54
C ALA A 263 19.76 -20.90 15.09
N ASP A 264 19.57 -19.89 14.23
CA ASP A 264 20.64 -19.00 13.76
C ASP A 264 20.54 -17.58 14.36
N GLY A 265 19.50 -17.32 15.15
CA GLY A 265 19.24 -16.05 15.83
C GLY A 265 18.96 -14.89 14.87
N SER A 266 18.43 -15.18 13.69
CA SER A 266 18.07 -14.17 12.69
C SER A 266 16.62 -13.66 12.85
N MET A 267 16.37 -12.45 12.31
CA MET A 267 15.04 -11.85 12.23
C MET A 267 14.72 -11.47 10.78
N VAL A 268 13.54 -11.84 10.29
CA VAL A 268 13.08 -11.53 8.93
C VAL A 268 12.15 -10.33 8.97
N PHE A 269 12.41 -9.33 8.12
CA PHE A 269 11.66 -8.08 8.06
C PHE A 269 10.79 -7.96 6.81
N ALA A 270 9.74 -7.13 6.89
CA ALA A 270 8.85 -6.75 5.78
C ALA A 270 9.47 -5.67 4.86
N GLY A 271 10.72 -5.91 4.47
CA GLY A 271 11.55 -4.99 3.67
C GLY A 271 13.03 -5.16 4.01
N ASN A 272 13.91 -4.70 3.12
CA ASN A 272 15.35 -4.87 3.31
C ASN A 272 15.86 -4.11 4.54
N MET A 273 16.89 -4.68 5.17
CA MET A 273 17.67 -4.14 6.28
C MET A 273 19.12 -4.00 5.82
N PRO A 274 19.54 -2.88 5.21
CA PRO A 274 20.88 -2.77 4.64
C PRO A 274 21.99 -2.80 5.70
N GLU A 275 23.12 -3.43 5.39
CA GLU A 275 24.29 -3.38 6.28
C GLU A 275 24.83 -1.96 6.44
N GLY A 276 25.32 -1.65 7.64
CA GLY A 276 25.94 -0.37 7.95
C GLY A 276 24.99 0.74 8.37
N VAL A 277 23.68 0.59 8.18
CA VAL A 277 22.69 1.60 8.57
C VAL A 277 22.53 1.70 10.08
N ALA A 278 22.21 2.89 10.55
CA ALA A 278 21.81 3.12 11.92
C ALA A 278 20.32 2.78 12.09
N ILE A 279 20.00 2.10 13.19
CA ILE A 279 18.63 1.69 13.52
C ILE A 279 18.28 2.06 14.96
N ARG A 280 16.97 2.13 15.23
CA ARG A 280 16.46 2.31 16.58
C ARG A 280 15.12 1.60 16.76
N PHE A 281 14.91 0.98 17.91
CA PHE A 281 13.63 0.35 18.21
C PHE A 281 12.55 1.39 18.43
N MET A 282 11.32 1.05 18.05
CA MET A 282 10.17 1.94 18.18
C MET A 282 9.02 1.27 18.90
N ARG A 283 8.17 2.06 19.54
CA ARG A 283 6.91 1.62 20.13
C ARG A 283 5.85 2.70 19.92
N SER A 284 4.60 2.29 19.79
CA SER A 284 3.48 3.22 19.65
C SER A 284 2.51 3.10 20.83
N ASN A 285 1.64 4.10 20.97
CA ASN A 285 0.37 3.94 21.67
C ASN A 285 -0.78 4.13 20.66
N LEU A 286 -1.94 3.58 20.99
CA LEU A 286 -3.07 3.51 20.06
C LEU A 286 -3.58 4.90 19.65
N ASP A 287 -3.59 5.87 20.56
CA ASP A 287 -4.04 7.23 20.28
C ASP A 287 -3.16 7.93 19.24
N GLN A 288 -1.84 7.70 19.30
CA GLN A 288 -0.90 8.26 18.35
C GLN A 288 -1.07 7.64 16.96
N LEU A 289 -1.39 6.34 16.85
CA LEU A 289 -1.73 5.73 15.56
C LEU A 289 -2.94 6.42 14.94
N ILE A 290 -4.03 6.57 15.69
CA ILE A 290 -5.28 7.19 15.23
C ILE A 290 -5.04 8.65 14.81
N GLN A 291 -4.38 9.44 15.67
CA GLN A 291 -4.07 10.84 15.36
C GLN A 291 -3.23 10.95 14.07
N LYS A 292 -2.28 10.04 13.87
CA LYS A 292 -1.42 10.05 12.69
C LYS A 292 -2.15 9.63 11.42
N ALA A 293 -3.18 8.81 11.52
CA ALA A 293 -4.06 8.56 10.38
C ALA A 293 -4.84 9.82 10.00
N GLU A 294 -5.37 10.56 10.97
CA GLU A 294 -6.02 11.85 10.70
C GLU A 294 -5.06 12.86 10.04
N ASP A 295 -3.82 12.94 10.53
CA ASP A 295 -2.78 13.79 9.95
C ASP A 295 -2.51 13.43 8.47
N ALA A 296 -2.49 12.13 8.14
CA ALA A 296 -2.24 11.65 6.78
C ALA A 296 -3.32 12.16 5.82
N SER A 297 -4.58 12.02 6.23
CA SER A 297 -5.71 12.48 5.45
C SER A 297 -5.68 14.00 5.27
N LYS A 298 -5.46 14.76 6.35
CA LYS A 298 -5.39 16.23 6.31
C LYS A 298 -4.29 16.75 5.39
N LYS A 299 -3.12 16.13 5.39
CA LYS A 299 -1.99 16.55 4.55
C LYS A 299 -2.22 16.19 3.09
N ALA A 300 -2.65 14.95 2.83
CA ALA A 300 -2.95 14.50 1.48
C ALA A 300 -4.05 15.37 0.82
N THR A 301 -5.08 15.78 1.57
CA THR A 301 -6.18 16.60 1.03
C THR A 301 -5.99 18.10 1.19
N GLY A 302 -5.06 18.57 2.02
CA GLY A 302 -4.82 20.00 2.27
C GLY A 302 -4.36 20.79 1.04
N HIS A 303 -3.76 20.11 0.06
CA HIS A 303 -3.36 20.70 -1.22
C HIS A 303 -4.29 20.32 -2.39
N LEU A 304 -5.30 19.49 -2.12
CA LEU A 304 -6.24 18.98 -3.11
C LEU A 304 -7.64 18.88 -2.49
N GLU A 305 -8.28 20.04 -2.33
CA GLU A 305 -9.62 20.14 -1.74
C GLU A 305 -10.62 19.29 -2.53
N ASP A 306 -11.46 18.54 -1.79
CA ASP A 306 -12.48 17.64 -2.33
C ASP A 306 -11.97 16.77 -3.48
N PRO A 307 -11.08 15.79 -3.19
CA PRO A 307 -10.64 14.84 -4.20
C PRO A 307 -11.80 13.93 -4.62
N ASP A 308 -11.74 13.48 -5.87
CA ASP A 308 -12.72 12.52 -6.43
C ASP A 308 -12.56 11.14 -5.77
N LEU A 309 -11.34 10.80 -5.34
CA LEU A 309 -11.00 9.58 -4.62
C LEU A 309 -9.90 9.85 -3.60
N MET A 310 -10.11 9.41 -2.37
CA MET A 310 -9.08 9.25 -1.35
C MET A 310 -8.82 7.75 -1.17
N LEU A 311 -7.71 7.28 -1.76
CA LEU A 311 -7.29 5.89 -1.69
C LEU A 311 -6.39 5.66 -0.47
N VAL A 312 -6.78 4.71 0.37
CA VAL A 312 -6.14 4.41 1.65
C VAL A 312 -5.46 3.05 1.60
N MET A 313 -4.14 3.03 1.76
CA MET A 313 -3.36 1.80 1.99
C MET A 313 -2.93 1.80 3.44
N ASN A 314 -3.48 0.88 4.23
CA ASN A 314 -3.27 0.86 5.67
C ASN A 314 -2.58 -0.44 6.10
N CYS A 315 -1.46 -0.37 6.79
CA CYS A 315 -0.72 -1.57 7.15
C CYS A 315 -1.57 -2.52 8.02
N VAL A 316 -1.59 -3.81 7.69
CA VAL A 316 -2.24 -4.85 8.52
C VAL A 316 -1.68 -4.86 9.94
N GLY A 317 -0.42 -4.49 10.13
CA GLY A 317 0.18 -4.35 11.46
C GLY A 317 -0.60 -3.35 12.34
N ARG A 318 -1.03 -2.23 11.77
CA ARG A 318 -1.86 -1.23 12.48
C ARG A 318 -3.24 -1.78 12.81
N LYS A 319 -3.87 -2.50 11.87
CA LYS A 319 -5.15 -3.19 12.10
C LYS A 319 -5.08 -4.13 13.31
N ILE A 320 -4.04 -4.95 13.37
CA ILE A 320 -3.84 -5.93 14.45
C ILE A 320 -3.62 -5.22 15.79
N ILE A 321 -2.75 -4.19 15.81
CA ILE A 321 -2.42 -3.44 17.04
C ILE A 321 -3.63 -2.68 17.58
N LEU A 322 -4.42 -2.04 16.70
CA LEU A 322 -5.59 -1.26 17.09
C LEU A 322 -6.78 -2.15 17.51
N GLY A 323 -6.89 -3.36 16.97
CA GLY A 323 -7.97 -4.29 17.30
C GLY A 323 -9.34 -3.63 17.11
N GLN A 324 -10.13 -3.51 18.18
CA GLN A 324 -11.45 -2.87 18.13
C GLN A 324 -11.38 -1.37 17.81
N ARG A 325 -10.29 -0.69 18.18
CA ARG A 325 -10.08 0.74 17.92
C ARG A 325 -9.76 1.05 16.46
N ARG A 326 -9.66 0.04 15.58
CA ARG A 326 -9.52 0.26 14.13
C ARG A 326 -10.64 1.13 13.56
N ALA A 327 -11.85 1.02 14.12
CA ALA A 327 -12.98 1.86 13.69
C ALA A 327 -12.71 3.36 13.93
N GLU A 328 -12.07 3.70 15.05
CA GLU A 328 -11.68 5.09 15.35
C GLU A 328 -10.65 5.63 14.35
N GLU A 329 -9.70 4.79 13.92
CA GLU A 329 -8.71 5.16 12.90
C GLU A 329 -9.39 5.47 11.55
N ILE A 330 -10.28 4.59 11.09
CA ILE A 330 -10.97 4.80 9.81
C ILE A 330 -11.93 6.00 9.88
N GLU A 331 -12.62 6.19 11.01
CA GLU A 331 -13.43 7.39 11.23
C GLU A 331 -12.55 8.65 11.18
N ALA A 332 -11.39 8.64 11.83
CA ALA A 332 -10.47 9.78 11.85
C ALA A 332 -9.97 10.18 10.45
N LEU A 333 -9.68 9.20 9.57
CA LEU A 333 -9.31 9.45 8.17
C LEU A 333 -10.40 10.22 7.41
N SER A 334 -11.68 9.96 7.70
CA SER A 334 -12.80 10.58 6.99
C SER A 334 -13.08 12.04 7.37
N LYS A 335 -12.50 12.55 8.46
CA LYS A 335 -12.84 13.87 9.02
C LYS A 335 -12.35 15.06 8.21
N SER A 336 -11.35 14.89 7.35
CA SER A 336 -10.73 15.98 6.58
C SER A 336 -11.27 16.15 5.16
N VAL A 337 -12.28 15.37 4.77
CA VAL A 337 -12.86 15.41 3.42
C VAL A 337 -14.37 15.58 3.47
N SER A 338 -14.95 16.10 2.39
CA SER A 338 -16.41 16.19 2.28
C SER A 338 -17.05 14.82 2.04
N LYS A 339 -18.37 14.77 2.18
CA LYS A 339 -19.17 13.55 1.90
C LYS A 339 -19.18 13.15 0.43
N GLU A 340 -18.77 14.04 -0.46
CA GLU A 340 -18.70 13.78 -1.90
C GLU A 340 -17.42 13.01 -2.28
N THR A 341 -16.37 13.11 -1.46
CA THR A 341 -15.13 12.37 -1.64
C THR A 341 -15.35 10.89 -1.39
N VAL A 342 -15.06 10.06 -2.39
CA VAL A 342 -15.05 8.60 -2.23
C VAL A 342 -13.82 8.22 -1.41
N ILE A 343 -14.02 7.59 -0.26
CA ILE A 343 -12.94 7.01 0.53
C ILE A 343 -12.96 5.51 0.31
N ALA A 344 -11.85 4.96 -0.18
CA ALA A 344 -11.73 3.57 -0.53
C ALA A 344 -10.32 3.05 -0.25
N GLY A 345 -10.14 1.75 -0.06
CA GLY A 345 -8.82 1.21 0.16
C GLY A 345 -8.82 -0.18 0.74
N PHE A 346 -7.68 -0.60 1.27
CA PHE A 346 -7.53 -1.91 1.87
C PHE A 346 -6.35 -1.97 2.83
N TYR A 347 -6.33 -3.02 3.64
CA TYR A 347 -5.21 -3.32 4.51
C TYR A 347 -4.13 -4.12 3.77
N THR A 348 -2.89 -3.62 3.84
CA THR A 348 -1.72 -4.05 3.06
C THR A 348 -0.67 -4.75 3.91
N TYR A 349 0.18 -5.56 3.27
CA TYR A 349 1.38 -6.14 3.90
C TYR A 349 2.61 -5.24 3.83
N GLY A 350 2.52 -4.17 3.05
CA GLY A 350 3.49 -3.09 2.95
C GLY A 350 2.94 -2.00 2.04
N GLU A 351 3.36 -0.76 2.26
CA GLU A 351 2.83 0.38 1.54
C GLU A 351 3.93 1.02 0.69
N PHE A 352 3.66 1.24 -0.59
CA PHE A 352 4.53 2.07 -1.44
C PHE A 352 4.07 3.52 -1.31
N SER A 353 4.98 4.43 -1.01
CA SER A 353 4.64 5.86 -0.98
C SER A 353 5.83 6.72 -1.27
N SER A 354 5.60 7.72 -2.11
CA SER A 354 6.45 8.90 -2.22
C SER A 354 6.28 9.77 -0.98
N TRP A 355 7.32 10.54 -0.65
CA TRP A 355 7.29 11.49 0.47
C TRP A 355 6.71 12.84 0.06
N GLU A 356 6.16 13.57 1.04
CA GLU A 356 5.57 14.92 0.86
C GLU A 356 6.66 16.00 0.64
N LYS A 357 7.87 15.77 1.16
CA LYS A 357 9.01 16.71 1.12
C LYS A 357 9.74 16.72 -0.24
N PRO A 358 10.63 17.69 -0.52
CA PRO A 358 11.15 17.97 -1.88
C PRO A 358 11.89 16.82 -2.58
N GLU A 359 12.23 15.77 -1.83
CA GLU A 359 12.81 14.53 -2.31
C GLU A 359 11.68 13.53 -2.51
N LYS A 360 11.05 13.55 -3.70
CA LYS A 360 9.92 12.68 -4.07
C LYS A 360 10.33 11.22 -4.31
N THR A 361 11.27 10.72 -3.53
CA THR A 361 11.69 9.31 -3.58
C THR A 361 10.50 8.46 -3.12
N CYS A 362 10.24 7.34 -3.78
CA CYS A 362 9.29 6.36 -3.29
C CYS A 362 10.03 5.31 -2.46
N ASP A 363 9.45 4.93 -1.33
CA ASP A 363 9.96 3.87 -0.45
C ASP A 363 8.88 2.83 -0.14
N LEU A 364 9.33 1.65 0.27
CA LEU A 364 8.48 0.66 0.93
C LEU A 364 8.39 1.00 2.42
N HIS A 365 7.18 1.20 2.89
CA HIS A 365 6.84 1.52 4.27
C HIS A 365 6.13 0.34 4.95
N ASN A 366 6.30 0.24 6.27
CA ASN A 366 5.52 -0.67 7.11
C ASN A 366 5.00 0.10 8.33
N GLN A 367 3.94 -0.41 8.96
CA GLN A 367 3.32 0.24 10.13
C GLN A 367 2.86 1.67 9.83
N THR A 368 2.55 1.94 8.56
CA THR A 368 2.10 3.23 8.09
C THR A 368 0.68 3.17 7.57
N VAL A 369 0.10 4.36 7.43
CA VAL A 369 -1.06 4.58 6.59
C VAL A 369 -0.62 5.56 5.50
N VAL A 370 -0.89 5.18 4.25
CA VAL A 370 -0.64 5.98 3.06
C VAL A 370 -1.99 6.42 2.52
N VAL A 371 -2.14 7.73 2.36
CA VAL A 371 -3.32 8.34 1.77
C VAL A 371 -2.92 8.95 0.45
N THR A 372 -3.58 8.52 -0.63
CA THR A 372 -3.42 9.09 -1.96
C THR A 372 -4.73 9.77 -2.37
N ALA A 373 -4.72 11.09 -2.42
CA ALA A 373 -5.82 11.90 -2.93
C ALA A 373 -5.68 12.09 -4.44
N LEU A 374 -6.73 11.76 -5.18
CA LEU A 374 -6.81 11.82 -6.63
C LEU A 374 -7.97 12.72 -7.05
N LYS A 375 -7.69 13.63 -7.96
CA LYS A 375 -8.70 14.51 -8.57
C LYS A 375 -8.33 14.72 -10.03
N GLU A 376 -9.31 14.67 -10.91
CA GLU A 376 -9.09 15.02 -12.31
C GLU A 376 -9.73 16.37 -12.59
N ASP A 377 -8.90 17.33 -13.01
CA ASP A 377 -9.37 18.66 -13.35
C ASP A 377 -10.22 18.61 -14.62
N LYS A 378 -11.37 19.29 -14.58
CA LYS A 378 -12.12 19.59 -15.81
C LYS A 378 -11.22 20.46 -16.68
N ARG A 379 -11.02 20.12 -17.96
CA ARG A 379 -10.26 21.00 -18.85
C ARG A 379 -10.87 22.40 -18.82
N VAL A 380 -10.11 23.37 -18.31
CA VAL A 380 -10.34 24.77 -18.68
C VAL A 380 -9.97 24.82 -20.15
N SER A 381 -10.94 25.02 -21.04
CA SER A 381 -10.63 25.30 -22.44
C SER A 381 -9.67 26.48 -22.45
N SER A 382 -8.42 26.27 -22.85
CA SER A 382 -7.54 27.37 -23.20
C SER A 382 -8.11 28.04 -24.45
N THR A 383 -9.06 28.96 -24.24
CA THR A 383 -9.27 30.05 -25.18
C THR A 383 -7.98 30.88 -25.16
N HIS A 384 -7.01 30.45 -25.95
CA HIS A 384 -5.99 31.35 -26.46
C HIS A 384 -6.69 32.38 -27.35
N GLN A 385 -6.83 33.61 -26.82
CA GLN A 385 -6.89 34.81 -27.65
C GLN A 385 -5.48 35.23 -28.02
#